data_AF-A0A958NKE6-F1
#
_entry.id   AF-A0A958NKE6-F1
#
_cell.length_a   1.000
_cell.length_b   1.000
_cell.length_c   1.000
_cell.angle_alpha   90.00
_cell.angle_beta   90.00
_cell.angle_gamma   90.00
#
_symmetry.space_group_name_H-M   'P 1'
#
loop_
_entity.id
_entity.type
_entity.pdbx_description
1 polymer ?
#
loop_
_entity_poly.entity_id
_entity_poly.type
_entity_poly.pdbx_seq_one_letter_code
_entity_poly.pdbx_strand_id
1 'polypeptide(L)'
;MPLYDTQTIKIYNSLSGEKEVFKPINDGYVGMYVCGPTVYNNVHLGNVRTFMSFDVIFRYLKHLGYKIRYVRNITDAGHLENDADEGEDRIAKKARLEAIEPMEV
;
A
#
# COMPACT_ATOMS: atom_id res chain seq x y z
N MET A 1 -25.42 -12.25 -10.09
CA MET A 1 -24.41 -13.17 -9.51
C MET A 1 -23.09 -12.45 -9.52
N PRO A 2 -22.32 -12.44 -8.42
CA PRO A 2 -20.97 -11.87 -8.43
C PRO A 2 -20.11 -12.50 -9.54
N LEU A 3 -19.32 -11.67 -10.24
CA LEU A 3 -18.50 -12.18 -11.34
C LEU A 3 -17.37 -13.08 -10.83
N TYR A 4 -16.94 -12.92 -9.58
CA TYR A 4 -15.91 -13.76 -8.97
C TYR A 4 -16.31 -15.24 -8.84
N ASP A 5 -17.60 -15.57 -8.94
CA ASP A 5 -18.07 -16.97 -8.93
C ASP A 5 -17.75 -17.70 -10.24
N THR A 6 -17.62 -16.95 -11.34
CA THR A 6 -17.42 -17.51 -12.69
C THR A 6 -16.06 -17.13 -13.29
N GLN A 7 -15.43 -16.07 -12.79
CA GLN A 7 -14.14 -15.58 -13.24
C GLN A 7 -13.04 -15.86 -12.21
N THR A 8 -12.18 -16.82 -12.52
CA THR A 8 -11.00 -17.13 -11.70
C THR A 8 -9.87 -16.17 -12.02
N ILE A 9 -9.41 -15.42 -11.02
CA ILE A 9 -8.22 -14.56 -11.14
C ILE A 9 -6.98 -15.26 -10.56
N LYS A 10 -5.84 -14.98 -11.17
CA LYS A 10 -4.53 -15.37 -10.62
C LYS A 10 -3.72 -14.13 -10.27
N ILE A 11 -3.13 -14.12 -9.08
CA ILE A 11 -2.29 -13.03 -8.58
C ILE A 11 -0.87 -13.56 -8.44
N TYR A 12 0.11 -12.76 -8.86
CA TYR A 12 1.51 -13.07 -8.64
C TYR A 12 1.84 -12.93 -7.14
N ASN A 13 2.30 -14.00 -6.52
CA ASN A 13 2.62 -14.05 -5.11
C ASN A 13 4.15 -13.97 -4.94
N SER A 14 4.64 -12.88 -4.35
CA SER A 14 6.07 -12.68 -4.11
C SER A 14 6.69 -13.70 -3.16
N LEU A 15 5.91 -14.37 -2.30
CA LEU A 15 6.41 -15.41 -1.40
C LEU A 15 6.81 -16.70 -2.13
N SER A 16 6.05 -17.08 -3.16
CA SER A 16 6.31 -18.27 -3.97
C SER A 16 7.03 -17.96 -5.28
N GLY A 17 6.96 -16.71 -5.75
CA GLY A 17 7.50 -16.29 -7.03
C GLY A 17 6.65 -16.70 -8.24
N GLU A 18 5.41 -17.14 -8.03
CA GLU A 18 4.53 -17.67 -9.07
C GLU A 18 3.13 -17.01 -9.10
N LYS A 19 2.36 -17.27 -10.16
CA LYS A 19 0.95 -16.83 -10.26
C LYS A 19 0.02 -17.88 -9.67
N GLU A 20 -0.58 -17.56 -8.53
CA GLU A 20 -1.49 -18.44 -7.79
C GLU A 20 -2.94 -18.05 -8.00
N VAL A 21 -3.86 -19.00 -7.90
CA VAL A 21 -5.30 -18.71 -7.90
C VAL A 21 -5.63 -17.93 -6.63
N PHE A 22 -6.20 -16.73 -6.79
CA PHE A 22 -6.63 -15.94 -5.66
C PHE A 22 -7.86 -16.57 -5.02
N LYS A 23 -7.77 -16.89 -3.73
CA LYS A 23 -8.88 -17.36 -2.92
C LYS A 23 -8.98 -16.48 -1.67
N PRO A 24 -10.10 -15.77 -1.44
CA PRO A 24 -10.25 -14.95 -0.25
C PRO A 24 -10.33 -15.83 1.00
N ILE A 25 -9.94 -15.28 2.15
CA ILE A 25 -10.05 -15.95 3.45
C ILE A 25 -11.53 -16.15 3.81
N ASN A 26 -12.34 -15.12 3.61
CA ASN A 26 -13.79 -15.15 3.81
C ASN A 26 -14.48 -14.99 2.46
N ASP A 27 -15.36 -15.90 2.09
CA ASP A 27 -15.97 -15.92 0.77
C ASP A 27 -16.72 -14.61 0.45
N GLY A 28 -16.49 -14.06 -0.74
CA GLY A 28 -17.00 -12.75 -1.17
C GLY A 28 -16.36 -11.52 -0.50
N TYR A 29 -15.46 -11.67 0.48
CA TYR A 29 -14.81 -10.57 1.20
C TYR A 29 -13.29 -10.55 1.01
N VAL A 30 -12.74 -9.36 0.72
CA VAL A 30 -11.29 -9.17 0.56
C VAL A 30 -10.80 -8.11 1.53
N GLY A 31 -9.77 -8.44 2.32
CA GLY A 31 -8.96 -7.46 3.03
C GLY A 31 -7.73 -7.12 2.19
N MET A 32 -7.50 -5.85 1.90
CA MET A 32 -6.35 -5.40 1.12
C MET A 32 -5.61 -4.30 1.90
N TYR A 33 -4.33 -4.54 2.20
CA TYR A 33 -3.45 -3.55 2.80
C TYR A 33 -2.36 -3.18 1.80
N VAL A 34 -2.09 -1.88 1.65
CA VAL A 34 -1.00 -1.35 0.83
C VAL A 34 -0.25 -0.32 1.66
N CYS A 35 1.08 -0.39 1.70
CA CYS A 35 1.89 0.62 2.37
C CYS A 35 1.66 2.00 1.75
N GLY A 36 1.44 3.01 2.59
CA GLY A 36 1.30 4.40 2.18
C GLY A 36 2.61 5.18 2.22
N PRO A 37 2.53 6.50 2.03
CA PRO A 37 3.70 7.36 1.99
C PRO A 37 4.24 7.66 3.39
N THR A 38 5.56 7.88 3.47
CA THR A 38 6.17 8.64 4.56
C THR A 38 6.07 10.12 4.22
N VAL A 39 5.39 10.90 5.06
CA VAL A 39 4.95 12.27 4.73
C VAL A 39 6.01 13.35 4.95
N TYR A 40 7.30 13.00 4.87
CA TYR A 40 8.38 13.97 4.98
C TYR A 40 8.59 14.80 3.71
N ASN A 41 8.02 14.45 2.55
CA ASN A 41 8.17 15.24 1.33
C ASN A 41 7.00 15.02 0.38
N ASN A 42 6.95 15.84 -0.68
CA ASN A 42 6.02 15.69 -1.77
C ASN A 42 6.12 14.30 -2.41
N VAL A 43 4.96 13.72 -2.70
CA VAL A 43 4.84 12.43 -3.36
C VAL A 43 5.41 12.52 -4.78
N HIS A 44 6.42 11.71 -5.09
CA HIS A 44 7.00 11.64 -6.44
C HIS A 44 6.26 10.64 -7.35
N LEU A 45 6.51 10.72 -8.65
CA LEU A 45 5.83 9.91 -9.67
C LEU A 45 5.94 8.39 -9.43
N GLY A 46 7.08 7.92 -8.91
CA GLY A 46 7.25 6.51 -8.49
C GLY A 46 6.21 6.04 -7.48
N ASN A 47 5.89 6.86 -6.47
CA ASN A 47 4.85 6.55 -5.48
C ASN A 47 3.46 6.54 -6.13
N VAL A 48 3.18 7.53 -6.99
CA VAL A 48 1.90 7.62 -7.72
C VAL A 48 1.69 6.38 -8.58
N ARG A 49 2.73 5.89 -9.28
CA ARG A 49 2.64 4.65 -10.07
C ARG A 49 2.15 3.48 -9.21
N THR A 50 2.70 3.31 -8.03
CA THR A 50 2.30 2.25 -7.09
C THR A 50 0.85 2.44 -6.64
N PHE A 51 0.49 3.65 -6.21
CA PHE A 51 -0.88 3.94 -5.76
C PHE A 51 -1.91 3.72 -6.88
N MET A 52 -1.60 4.11 -8.11
CA MET A 52 -2.45 3.88 -9.28
C MET A 52 -2.57 2.39 -9.61
N SER A 53 -1.49 1.63 -9.50
CA SER A 53 -1.50 0.18 -9.75
C SER A 53 -2.44 -0.53 -8.77
N PHE A 54 -2.36 -0.20 -7.48
CA PHE A 54 -3.26 -0.76 -6.47
C PHE A 54 -4.68 -0.22 -6.53
N ASP A 55 -4.89 1.01 -7.01
CA ASP A 55 -6.23 1.53 -7.30
C ASP A 55 -6.92 0.74 -8.42
N VAL A 56 -6.18 0.38 -9.48
CA VAL A 56 -6.69 -0.50 -10.54
C VAL A 56 -7.04 -1.89 -9.98
N ILE A 57 -6.19 -2.47 -9.14
CA ILE A 57 -6.46 -3.77 -8.49
C ILE A 57 -7.73 -3.68 -7.64
N PHE A 58 -7.85 -2.65 -6.80
CA PHE A 58 -9.05 -2.42 -5.97
C PHE A 58 -10.31 -2.31 -6.83
N ARG A 59 -10.28 -1.49 -7.88
CA ARG A 59 -11.41 -1.29 -8.79
C ARG A 59 -11.78 -2.57 -9.52
N TYR A 60 -10.79 -3.35 -9.95
CA TYR A 60 -11.02 -4.60 -10.65
C TYR A 60 -11.65 -5.66 -9.73
N LEU A 61 -11.12 -5.84 -8.52
CA LEU A 61 -11.72 -6.73 -7.52
C LEU A 61 -13.15 -6.29 -7.17
N LYS A 62 -13.41 -4.97 -7.09
CA LYS A 62 -14.74 -4.43 -6.84
C LYS A 62 -15.68 -4.71 -8.03
N HIS A 63 -15.19 -4.56 -9.25
CA HIS A 63 -15.92 -4.92 -10.47
C HIS A 63 -16.29 -6.40 -10.49
N LEU A 64 -15.41 -7.28 -10.00
CA LEU A 64 -15.71 -8.71 -9.88
C LEU A 64 -16.82 -9.03 -8.86
N GLY A 65 -17.23 -8.05 -8.04
CA GLY A 65 -18.31 -8.20 -7.07
C GLY A 65 -17.84 -8.47 -5.65
N TYR A 66 -16.54 -8.46 -5.37
CA TYR A 66 -16.03 -8.61 -4.00
C TYR A 66 -16.39 -7.41 -3.13
N LYS A 67 -16.67 -7.66 -1.85
CA LYS A 67 -16.75 -6.63 -0.81
C LYS A 67 -15.38 -6.43 -0.20
N ILE A 68 -14.79 -5.27 -0.44
CA ILE A 68 -13.37 -5.02 -0.13
C ILE A 68 -13.23 -4.03 1.02
N ARG A 69 -12.39 -4.37 1.99
CA ARG A 69 -11.82 -3.41 2.95
C ARG A 69 -10.41 -3.06 2.49
N TYR A 70 -10.26 -1.89 1.88
CA TYR A 70 -8.96 -1.37 1.45
C TYR A 70 -8.41 -0.42 2.51
N VAL A 71 -7.26 -0.77 3.09
CA VAL A 71 -6.54 0.01 4.10
C VAL A 71 -5.20 0.45 3.53
N ARG A 72 -4.86 1.72 3.74
CA ARG A 72 -3.54 2.28 3.43
C ARG A 72 -3.12 3.18 4.59
N ASN A 73 -1.94 2.94 5.14
CA ASN A 73 -1.44 3.74 6.26
C ASN A 73 -0.90 5.10 5.77
N ILE A 74 -0.55 5.94 6.73
CA ILE A 74 0.33 7.10 6.56
C ILE A 74 1.47 6.87 7.53
N THR A 75 2.71 7.08 7.11
CA THR A 75 3.86 7.03 8.00
C THR A 75 4.22 8.46 8.38
N ASP A 76 3.67 8.91 9.50
CA ASP A 76 3.82 10.23 10.10
C ASP A 76 4.85 10.28 11.26
N ALA A 77 5.41 9.12 11.62
CA ALA A 77 6.54 8.99 12.53
C ALA A 77 7.44 7.81 12.11
N GLY A 78 8.75 7.90 12.36
CA GLY A 78 9.72 6.84 12.08
C GLY A 78 10.20 6.81 10.63
N HIS A 79 10.46 5.61 10.11
CA HIS A 79 11.05 5.35 8.79
C HIS A 79 12.53 5.75 8.68
N LEU A 80 13.37 4.95 9.34
CA LEU A 80 14.82 5.15 9.40
C LEU A 80 15.46 4.97 8.02
N GLU A 81 16.60 5.65 7.77
CA GLU A 81 17.23 5.63 6.45
C GLU A 81 17.82 4.26 6.04
N ASN A 82 17.94 3.27 6.95
CA ASN A 82 18.43 1.92 6.65
C ASN A 82 17.45 0.80 7.05
N ASP A 83 17.51 -0.32 6.32
CA ASP A 83 16.79 -1.59 6.60
C ASP A 83 17.18 -2.23 7.95
N ALA A 84 18.21 -1.72 8.63
CA ALA A 84 18.72 -2.20 9.91
C ALA A 84 18.14 -1.45 11.12
N ASP A 85 17.13 -0.59 10.94
CA ASP A 85 16.64 0.33 11.97
C ASP A 85 17.76 1.18 12.62
N GLU A 86 18.83 1.45 11.86
CA GLU A 86 19.94 2.33 12.24
C GLU A 86 19.92 3.56 11.34
N GLY A 87 19.60 4.72 11.90
CA GLY A 87 19.61 5.96 11.12
C GLY A 87 18.81 7.08 11.79
N GLU A 88 18.78 8.22 11.12
CA GLU A 88 17.98 9.36 11.55
C GLU A 88 16.59 9.29 10.92
N ASP A 89 15.55 9.60 11.71
CA ASP A 89 14.17 9.70 11.22
C ASP A 89 14.09 10.75 10.11
N ARG A 90 13.53 10.38 8.95
CA ARG A 90 13.46 11.25 7.76
C ARG A 90 12.63 12.51 8.00
N ILE A 91 11.58 12.42 8.82
CA ILE A 91 10.73 13.55 9.21
C ILE A 91 11.52 14.46 10.16
N ALA A 92 12.16 13.89 11.18
CA ALA A 92 12.98 14.67 12.12
C ALA A 92 14.16 15.39 11.43
N LYS A 93 14.81 14.71 10.49
CA LYS A 93 15.89 15.26 9.68
C LYS A 93 15.44 16.47 8.87
N LYS A 94 14.26 16.41 8.24
CA LYS A 94 13.70 17.55 7.49
C LYS A 94 13.26 18.69 8.41
N ALA A 95 12.58 18.39 9.51
CA ALA A 95 12.17 19.38 10.52
C ALA A 95 13.35 20.26 10.97
N ARG A 96 14.49 19.62 11.27
CA ARG A 96 15.72 20.32 11.67
C ARG A 96 16.31 21.19 10.55
N LEU A 97 16.25 20.74 9.29
CA LEU A 97 16.74 21.52 8.15
C LEU A 97 15.87 22.76 7.89
N GLU A 98 14.56 22.65 8.12
CA GLU A 98 13.58 23.72 7.91
C GLU A 98 13.37 24.58 9.17
N ALA A 99 13.98 24.21 10.31
CA ALA A 99 13.83 24.86 11.62
C ALA A 99 12.36 24.95 12.10
N ILE A 100 11.60 23.89 11.86
CA ILE A 100 10.19 23.73 12.23
C ILE A 100 9.99 22.49 13.12
N GLU A 101 8.81 22.36 13.72
CA GLU A 101 8.46 21.14 14.47
C GLU A 101 8.16 19.96 13.51
N PRO A 102 8.53 18.70 13.84
CA PRO A 102 8.32 17.55 12.93
C PRO A 102 6.89 17.33 12.43
N MET A 103 5.88 17.75 13.20
CA MET A 103 4.47 17.64 12.79
C MET A 103 4.03 18.77 11.84
N GLU A 104 4.87 19.78 11.61
CA GLU A 104 4.65 20.86 10.64
C GLU A 104 5.26 20.54 9.27
N VAL A 105 6.09 19.50 9.19
CA VAL A 105 6.81 19.02 7.99
C VAL A 105 5.88 18.45 6.93
#